data_AF-A0AAD5QJS7-F1
#
_entry.id   AF-A0AAD5QJS7-F1
#
_cell.length_a   1.000
_cell.length_b   1.000
_cell.length_c   1.000
_cell.angle_alpha   90.00
_cell.angle_beta   90.00
_cell.angle_gamma   90.00
#
_symmetry.space_group_name_H-M   'P 1'
#
loop_
_entity.id
_entity.type
_entity.pdbx_description
1 polymer ?
#
loop_
_entity_poly.entity_id
_entity_poly.type
_entity_poly.pdbx_seq_one_letter_code
_entity_poly.pdbx_strand_id
1 'polypeptide(L)'
;MEELRKRIRQLKRSFSNFKTYLIPWEGKIKRIESHFGSVVSSYFTFLRWIVFVNVIMTLIIVALVVLPETLADAAADEARRNRTDSRKEIPPNERIHADEIAVVWHYDGYLRYSPLFYGYYSDDDFLGQKYPLPLAYFLVTIFIFAYSFFAILRK
;
A
#
# COMPACT_ATOMS: atom_id res chain seq x y z
N MET A 1 24.74 -30.25 -15.78
CA MET A 1 23.96 -30.53 -14.53
C MET A 1 24.57 -29.88 -13.28
N GLU A 2 25.90 -29.85 -13.12
CA GLU A 2 26.55 -29.18 -11.96
C GLU A 2 26.41 -27.65 -11.93
N GLU A 3 26.53 -26.98 -13.08
CA GLU A 3 26.27 -25.55 -13.26
C GLU A 3 24.92 -25.10 -12.67
N LEU A 4 23.86 -25.88 -12.94
CA LEU A 4 22.49 -25.58 -12.50
C LEU A 4 22.36 -25.71 -10.97
N ARG A 5 22.99 -26.74 -10.38
CA ARG A 5 23.04 -26.92 -8.91
C ARG A 5 23.82 -25.80 -8.22
N LYS A 6 24.90 -25.32 -8.83
CA LYS A 6 25.71 -24.20 -8.30
C LYS A 6 24.91 -22.90 -8.32
N ARG A 7 24.20 -22.60 -9.42
CA ARG A 7 23.28 -21.45 -9.53
C ARG A 7 22.12 -21.52 -8.55
N ILE A 8 21.49 -22.68 -8.37
CA ILE A 8 20.42 -22.87 -7.36
C ILE A 8 20.95 -22.63 -5.94
N ARG A 9 22.17 -23.11 -5.63
CA ARG A 9 22.79 -22.90 -4.30
C ARG A 9 23.14 -21.41 -4.07
N GLN A 10 23.58 -20.70 -5.11
CA GLN A 10 23.80 -19.25 -5.07
C GLN A 10 22.50 -18.47 -4.93
N LEU A 11 21.46 -18.79 -5.72
CA LEU A 11 20.12 -18.19 -5.59
C LEU A 11 19.53 -18.42 -4.19
N LYS A 12 19.67 -19.63 -3.63
CA LYS A 12 19.22 -19.94 -2.27
C LYS A 12 19.94 -19.09 -1.22
N ARG A 13 21.25 -18.86 -1.39
CA ARG A 13 22.02 -17.96 -0.51
C ARG A 13 21.59 -16.50 -0.70
N SER A 14 21.42 -16.03 -1.93
CA SER A 14 20.95 -14.68 -2.21
C SER A 14 19.55 -14.43 -1.65
N PHE A 15 18.64 -15.42 -1.76
CA PHE A 15 17.30 -15.34 -1.18
C PHE A 15 17.33 -15.38 0.35
N SER A 16 18.25 -16.15 0.95
CA SER A 16 18.47 -16.14 2.40
C SER A 16 18.99 -14.79 2.88
N ASN A 17 19.97 -14.21 2.17
CA ASN A 17 20.50 -12.89 2.47
C ASN A 17 19.41 -11.83 2.31
N PHE A 18 18.63 -11.90 1.21
CA PHE A 18 17.49 -11.02 0.97
C PHE A 18 16.44 -11.16 2.07
N LYS A 19 16.16 -12.37 2.55
CA LYS A 19 15.27 -12.61 3.70
C LYS A 19 15.80 -11.95 4.98
N THR A 20 17.10 -11.98 5.23
CA THR A 20 17.72 -11.30 6.39
C THR A 20 17.61 -9.76 6.27
N TYR A 21 17.72 -9.20 5.06
CA TYR A 21 17.47 -7.77 4.84
C TYR A 21 15.97 -7.40 4.86
N LEU A 22 15.11 -8.33 4.44
CA LEU A 22 13.65 -8.21 4.43
C LEU A 22 13.00 -8.30 5.81
N ILE A 23 13.73 -8.67 6.86
CA ILE A 23 13.27 -8.51 8.24
C ILE A 23 13.78 -7.15 8.69
N PRO A 24 13.02 -6.07 8.45
CA PRO A 24 13.47 -4.75 8.84
C PRO A 24 13.74 -4.75 10.35
N TRP A 25 14.74 -3.98 10.76
CA TRP A 25 15.06 -3.63 12.16
C TRP A 25 15.24 -4.79 13.16
N GLU A 26 15.37 -6.06 12.75
CA GLU A 26 15.54 -7.20 13.67
C GLU A 26 16.77 -7.03 14.59
N GLY A 27 17.91 -6.61 14.01
CA GLY A 27 19.12 -6.36 14.78
C GLY A 27 18.98 -5.20 15.77
N LYS A 28 18.14 -4.20 15.45
CA LYS A 28 17.85 -3.09 16.38
C LYS A 28 16.97 -3.56 17.53
N ILE A 29 15.96 -4.40 17.27
CA ILE A 29 15.11 -5.00 18.31
C ILE A 29 15.95 -5.89 19.24
N LYS A 30 16.83 -6.74 18.71
CA LYS A 30 17.73 -7.58 19.53
C LYS A 30 18.68 -6.76 20.40
N ARG A 31 19.14 -5.62 19.91
CA ARG A 31 19.95 -4.68 20.72
C ARG A 31 19.13 -4.07 21.86
N ILE A 32 17.88 -3.70 21.61
CA ILE A 32 16.96 -3.20 22.64
C ILE A 32 16.67 -4.30 23.67
N GLU A 33 16.45 -5.53 23.24
CA GLU A 33 16.27 -6.68 24.13
C GLU A 33 17.46 -6.91 25.05
N SER A 34 18.68 -6.78 24.52
CA SER A 34 19.91 -6.91 25.30
C SER A 34 20.10 -5.79 26.33
N HIS A 35 19.58 -4.58 26.09
CA HIS A 35 19.74 -3.44 27.01
C HIS A 35 18.58 -3.28 28.00
N PHE A 36 17.34 -3.57 27.57
CA PHE A 36 16.11 -3.27 28.32
C PHE A 36 15.31 -4.53 28.68
N GLY A 37 15.78 -5.71 28.27
CA GLY A 37 15.11 -6.99 28.54
C GLY A 37 13.99 -7.32 27.57
N SER A 38 13.38 -8.49 27.79
CA SER A 38 12.38 -9.09 26.90
C SER A 38 11.06 -8.33 26.87
N VAL A 39 10.67 -7.67 27.96
CA VAL A 39 9.39 -6.93 28.05
C VAL A 39 9.34 -5.80 27.02
N VAL A 40 10.38 -4.95 26.98
CA VAL A 40 10.44 -3.84 26.01
C VAL A 40 10.60 -4.36 24.57
N SER A 41 11.35 -5.45 24.37
CA SER A 41 11.51 -6.10 23.05
C SER A 41 10.18 -6.63 22.48
N SER A 42 9.29 -7.12 23.35
CA SER A 42 7.99 -7.66 22.95
C SER A 42 7.11 -6.60 22.27
N TYR A 43 7.13 -5.34 22.74
CA TYR A 43 6.41 -4.23 22.14
C TYR A 43 6.87 -3.97 20.70
N PHE A 44 8.18 -3.85 20.46
CA PHE A 44 8.69 -3.63 19.11
C PHE A 44 8.46 -4.82 18.18
N THR A 45 8.49 -6.04 18.72
CA THR A 45 8.15 -7.26 17.97
C THR A 45 6.67 -7.29 17.58
N PHE A 46 5.79 -6.77 18.45
CA PHE A 46 4.38 -6.57 18.14
C PHE A 46 4.18 -5.47 17.10
N LEU A 47 4.84 -4.32 17.25
CA LEU A 47 4.78 -3.21 16.30
C LEU A 47 5.24 -3.64 14.90
N ARG A 48 6.35 -4.39 14.80
CA ARG A 48 6.84 -4.95 13.53
C ARG A 48 5.79 -5.82 12.84
N TRP A 49 5.05 -6.61 13.61
CA TRP A 49 3.97 -7.43 13.08
C TRP A 49 2.81 -6.58 12.57
N ILE A 50 2.39 -5.56 13.32
CA ILE A 50 1.35 -4.63 12.86
C ILE A 50 1.76 -3.97 11.54
N VAL A 51 3.00 -3.49 11.43
CA VAL A 51 3.50 -2.90 10.17
C VAL A 51 3.42 -3.91 9.03
N PHE A 52 3.82 -5.16 9.25
CA PHE A 52 3.74 -6.20 8.22
C PHE A 52 2.30 -6.50 7.78
N VAL A 53 1.36 -6.60 8.72
CA VAL A 53 -0.06 -6.79 8.43
C VAL A 53 -0.59 -5.61 7.62
N ASN A 54 -0.26 -4.36 8.00
CA ASN A 54 -0.64 -3.16 7.27
C ASN A 54 -0.07 -3.13 5.84
N VAL A 55 1.19 -3.50 5.65
CA VAL A 55 1.79 -3.58 4.30
C VAL A 55 1.00 -4.55 3.42
N ILE A 56 0.63 -5.73 3.93
CA ILE A 56 -0.19 -6.68 3.17
C ILE A 56 -1.57 -6.09 2.84
N MET A 57 -2.23 -5.44 3.81
CA MET A 57 -3.52 -4.78 3.57
C MET A 57 -3.41 -3.68 2.50
N THR A 58 -2.37 -2.85 2.56
CA THR A 58 -2.11 -1.82 1.53
C THR A 58 -1.89 -2.45 0.16
N LEU A 59 -1.13 -3.55 0.06
CA LEU A 59 -0.93 -4.24 -1.22
C LEU A 59 -2.24 -4.77 -1.80
N ILE A 60 -3.14 -5.28 -0.97
CA ILE A 60 -4.47 -5.73 -1.39
C ILE A 60 -5.31 -4.56 -1.92
N ILE A 61 -5.34 -3.43 -1.20
CA ILE A 61 -6.05 -2.22 -1.65
C ILE A 61 -5.47 -1.72 -2.97
N VAL A 62 -4.14 -1.62 -3.07
CA VAL A 62 -3.48 -1.19 -4.29
C VAL A 62 -3.83 -2.11 -5.46
N ALA A 63 -3.80 -3.43 -5.24
CA ALA A 63 -4.06 -4.39 -6.29
C ALA A 63 -5.51 -4.43 -6.77
N LEU A 64 -6.48 -4.30 -5.86
CA LEU A 64 -7.90 -4.51 -6.15
C LEU A 64 -8.72 -3.21 -6.28
N VAL A 65 -8.20 -2.08 -5.81
CA VAL A 65 -8.91 -0.79 -5.86
C VAL A 65 -8.12 0.22 -6.68
N VAL A 66 -6.85 0.48 -6.34
CA VAL A 66 -6.04 1.50 -7.02
C VAL A 66 -5.72 1.10 -8.46
N LEU A 67 -5.27 -0.14 -8.68
CA LEU A 67 -4.89 -0.60 -10.02
C LEU A 67 -6.08 -0.60 -11.00
N PRO A 68 -7.26 -1.15 -10.67
CA PRO A 68 -8.41 -1.09 -11.58
C PRO A 68 -8.84 0.34 -11.89
N GLU A 69 -8.87 1.25 -10.91
CA GLU A 69 -9.22 2.66 -11.11
C GLU A 69 -8.23 3.34 -12.09
N THR A 70 -6.93 3.23 -11.81
CA THR A 70 -5.89 3.88 -12.62
C THR A 70 -5.81 3.30 -14.04
N LEU A 71 -6.04 1.99 -14.21
CA LEU A 71 -6.13 1.36 -15.53
C LEU A 71 -7.39 1.79 -16.28
N ALA A 72 -8.51 1.92 -15.58
CA ALA A 72 -9.76 2.40 -16.17
C ALA A 72 -9.66 3.87 -16.61
N ASP A 73 -8.91 4.70 -15.89
CA ASP A 73 -8.66 6.09 -16.30
C ASP A 73 -7.68 6.18 -17.47
N ALA A 74 -6.64 5.33 -17.49
CA ALA A 74 -5.71 5.26 -18.61
C ALA A 74 -6.42 4.83 -19.90
N ALA A 75 -7.34 3.87 -19.79
CA ALA A 75 -8.18 3.39 -20.88
C ALA A 75 -9.49 4.18 -21.06
N ALA A 76 -9.69 5.29 -20.35
CA ALA A 76 -10.96 6.00 -20.32
C ALA A 76 -11.28 6.70 -21.65
N ASP A 77 -12.55 6.63 -22.02
CA ASP A 77 -13.16 7.49 -23.03
C ASP A 77 -13.17 8.96 -22.57
N GLU A 78 -13.17 9.91 -23.52
CA GLU A 78 -13.25 11.36 -23.25
C GLU A 78 -14.38 11.73 -22.28
N ALA A 79 -15.52 11.04 -22.39
CA ALA A 79 -16.66 11.26 -21.51
C ALA A 79 -16.35 10.97 -20.03
N ARG A 80 -15.60 9.90 -19.73
CA ARG A 80 -15.22 9.59 -18.35
C ARG A 80 -14.15 10.57 -17.85
N ARG A 81 -13.15 10.90 -18.68
CA ARG A 81 -12.12 11.88 -18.33
C ARG A 81 -12.74 13.20 -17.89
N ASN A 82 -13.67 13.75 -18.67
CA ASN A 82 -14.34 15.01 -18.35
C ASN A 82 -15.12 14.97 -17.02
N ARG A 83 -15.64 13.81 -16.60
CA ARG A 83 -16.35 13.64 -15.30
C ARG A 83 -15.40 13.53 -14.11
N THR A 84 -14.23 12.93 -14.31
CA THR A 84 -13.25 12.69 -13.23
C THR A 84 -12.16 13.76 -13.14
N ASP A 85 -12.07 14.65 -14.12
CA ASP A 85 -11.01 15.64 -14.28
C ASP A 85 -10.82 16.51 -13.03
N SER A 86 -11.92 17.06 -12.50
CA SER A 86 -11.93 17.93 -11.32
C SER A 86 -11.46 17.26 -10.02
N ARG A 87 -11.38 15.93 -10.00
CA ARG A 87 -10.95 15.14 -8.83
C ARG A 87 -9.48 14.73 -8.89
N LYS A 88 -8.91 14.71 -10.10
CA LYS A 88 -7.59 14.12 -10.37
C LYS A 88 -6.57 15.15 -10.83
N GLU A 89 -7.01 16.30 -11.34
CA GLU A 89 -6.17 17.41 -11.74
C GLU A 89 -6.21 18.57 -10.74
N ILE A 90 -5.03 19.12 -10.42
CA ILE A 90 -4.88 20.27 -9.53
C ILE A 90 -5.21 21.54 -10.33
N PRO A 91 -6.11 22.40 -9.85
CA PRO A 91 -6.42 23.63 -10.55
C PRO A 91 -5.18 24.55 -10.58
N PRO A 92 -4.98 25.33 -11.65
CA PRO A 92 -3.71 26.01 -11.92
C PRO A 92 -3.33 27.07 -10.87
N ASN A 93 -4.31 27.61 -10.16
CA ASN A 93 -4.12 28.52 -9.02
C ASN A 93 -3.53 27.82 -7.78
N GLU A 94 -3.99 26.60 -7.47
CA GLU A 94 -3.49 25.81 -6.31
C GLU A 94 -2.14 25.17 -6.62
N ARG A 95 -1.87 24.83 -7.88
CA ARG A 95 -0.63 24.18 -8.31
C ARG A 95 0.63 25.00 -8.01
N ILE A 96 0.53 26.33 -7.97
CA ILE A 96 1.65 27.23 -7.69
C ILE A 96 2.17 27.05 -6.25
N HIS A 97 1.28 26.76 -5.31
CA HIS A 97 1.60 26.59 -3.89
C HIS A 97 1.68 25.11 -3.47
N ALA A 98 1.43 24.17 -4.39
CA ALA A 98 1.34 22.75 -4.08
C ALA A 98 2.65 22.13 -3.56
N ASP A 99 3.80 22.75 -3.83
CA ASP A 99 5.12 22.32 -3.35
C ASP A 99 5.50 22.88 -1.96
N GLU A 100 4.70 23.79 -1.41
CA GLU A 100 5.00 24.39 -0.11
C GLU A 100 4.88 23.35 1.02
N ILE A 101 5.88 23.32 1.91
CA ILE A 101 5.91 22.37 3.04
C ILE A 101 4.67 22.52 3.92
N ALA A 102 4.16 23.73 4.10
CA ALA A 102 2.93 23.98 4.85
C ALA A 102 1.72 23.26 4.23
N VAL A 103 1.58 23.32 2.91
CA VAL A 103 0.50 22.67 2.15
C VAL A 103 0.62 21.15 2.23
N VAL A 104 1.82 20.62 2.02
CA VAL A 104 2.10 19.17 2.12
C VAL A 104 1.87 18.63 3.54
N TRP A 105 2.23 19.40 4.56
CA TRP A 105 2.00 19.03 5.97
C TRP A 105 0.52 18.93 6.32
N HIS A 106 -0.31 19.74 5.67
CA HIS A 106 -1.77 19.66 5.77
C HIS A 106 -2.39 18.60 4.85
N TYR A 107 -1.56 17.80 4.16
CA TYR A 107 -1.98 16.80 3.18
C TYR A 107 -2.74 17.38 1.98
N ASP A 108 -2.50 18.64 1.66
CA ASP A 108 -3.11 19.33 0.53
C ASP A 108 -2.14 19.38 -0.67
N GLY A 109 -2.57 20.00 -1.78
CA GLY A 109 -1.79 20.04 -3.01
C GLY A 109 -1.68 18.63 -3.64
N TYR A 110 -0.47 18.20 -4.02
CA TYR A 110 -0.27 16.91 -4.71
C TYR A 110 -0.78 15.69 -3.94
N LEU A 111 -0.79 15.74 -2.60
CA LEU A 111 -1.28 14.62 -1.80
C LEU A 111 -2.79 14.47 -1.95
N ARG A 112 -3.57 15.56 -1.91
CA ARG A 112 -5.02 15.55 -2.02
C ARG A 112 -5.53 14.91 -3.33
N TYR A 113 -4.85 15.17 -4.44
CA TYR A 113 -5.21 14.65 -5.76
C TYR A 113 -4.51 13.31 -6.09
N SER A 114 -3.89 12.66 -5.11
CA SER A 114 -3.25 11.35 -5.28
C SER A 114 -4.22 10.19 -5.00
N PRO A 115 -3.95 8.97 -5.53
CA PRO A 115 -4.77 7.79 -5.25
C PRO A 115 -4.84 7.36 -3.78
N LEU A 116 -4.03 7.97 -2.91
CA LEU A 116 -4.06 7.71 -1.47
C LEU A 116 -5.29 8.32 -0.79
N PHE A 117 -5.92 9.33 -1.42
CA PHE A 117 -7.05 10.05 -0.86
C PHE A 117 -8.37 9.59 -1.47
N TYR A 118 -9.42 9.59 -0.66
CA TYR A 118 -10.76 9.21 -1.06
C TYR A 118 -11.29 10.04 -2.23
N GLY A 119 -10.95 11.34 -2.28
CA GLY A 119 -11.41 12.26 -3.33
C GLY A 119 -10.94 11.90 -4.74
N TYR A 120 -9.92 11.06 -4.87
CA TYR A 120 -9.40 10.61 -6.16
C TYR A 120 -10.35 9.67 -6.90
N TYR A 121 -11.14 8.88 -6.16
CA TYR A 121 -11.91 7.78 -6.74
C TYR A 121 -13.25 8.25 -7.31
N SER A 122 -13.63 7.67 -8.45
CA SER A 122 -14.90 7.95 -9.12
C SER A 122 -16.11 7.34 -8.40
N ASP A 123 -17.29 7.94 -8.60
CA ASP A 123 -18.60 7.47 -8.14
C ASP A 123 -19.37 6.72 -9.25
N ASP A 124 -18.66 6.27 -10.28
CA ASP A 124 -19.23 5.50 -11.38
C ASP A 124 -19.62 4.08 -10.92
N ASP A 125 -20.78 3.57 -11.31
CA ASP A 125 -21.23 2.21 -10.96
C ASP A 125 -20.30 1.12 -11.52
N PHE A 126 -19.68 1.38 -12.67
CA PHE A 126 -18.80 0.45 -13.37
C PHE A 126 -17.53 1.16 -13.86
N LEU A 127 -16.38 0.53 -13.61
CA LEU A 127 -15.13 0.87 -14.29
C LEU A 127 -15.11 0.18 -15.65
N GLY A 128 -15.16 1.00 -16.71
CA GLY A 128 -15.34 0.53 -18.08
C GLY A 128 -16.68 -0.20 -18.23
N GLN A 129 -16.64 -1.44 -18.74
CA GLN A 129 -17.84 -2.22 -19.05
C GLN A 129 -18.05 -3.44 -18.13
N LYS A 130 -17.12 -3.75 -17.21
CA LYS A 130 -17.11 -5.08 -16.54
C LYS A 130 -16.75 -5.11 -15.06
N TYR A 131 -16.27 -4.02 -14.45
CA TYR A 131 -15.85 -4.04 -13.05
C TYR A 131 -16.80 -3.20 -12.18
N PRO A 132 -17.68 -3.83 -11.39
CA PRO A 132 -18.62 -3.12 -10.53
C PRO A 132 -17.88 -2.47 -9.36
N LEU A 133 -17.80 -1.14 -9.37
CA LEU A 133 -16.97 -0.39 -8.46
C LEU A 133 -17.49 -0.45 -7.01
N PRO A 134 -18.79 -0.21 -6.72
CA PRO A 134 -19.31 -0.28 -5.35
C PRO A 134 -19.14 -1.67 -4.71
N LEU A 135 -19.32 -2.73 -5.52
CA LEU A 135 -19.16 -4.11 -5.06
C LEU A 135 -17.69 -4.41 -4.72
N ALA A 136 -16.75 -3.94 -5.55
CA ALA A 136 -15.33 -4.11 -5.29
C ALA A 136 -14.92 -3.46 -3.97
N TYR A 137 -15.32 -2.21 -3.72
CA TYR A 137 -15.07 -1.54 -2.44
C TYR A 137 -15.62 -2.34 -1.25
N PHE A 138 -16.85 -2.82 -1.37
CA PHE A 138 -17.50 -3.58 -0.31
C PHE A 138 -16.77 -4.90 -0.01
N LEU A 139 -16.48 -5.70 -1.04
CA LEU A 139 -15.82 -6.99 -0.89
C LEU A 139 -14.38 -6.85 -0.38
N VAL A 140 -13.63 -5.88 -0.89
CA VAL A 140 -12.26 -5.59 -0.43
C VAL A 140 -12.29 -5.17 1.05
N THR A 141 -13.25 -4.35 1.45
CA THR A 141 -13.39 -3.92 2.85
C THR A 141 -13.70 -5.10 3.77
N ILE A 142 -14.65 -5.97 3.40
CA ILE A 142 -14.95 -7.19 4.18
C ILE A 142 -13.72 -8.10 4.25
N PHE A 143 -13.02 -8.28 3.14
CA PHE A 143 -11.85 -9.14 3.08
C PHE A 143 -10.72 -8.61 3.98
N ILE A 144 -10.43 -7.32 3.92
CA ILE A 144 -9.41 -6.68 4.77
C ILE A 144 -9.81 -6.75 6.24
N PHE A 145 -11.07 -6.50 6.57
CA PHE A 145 -11.58 -6.61 7.93
C PHE A 145 -11.41 -8.04 8.47
N ALA A 146 -11.87 -9.05 7.73
CA ALA A 146 -11.72 -10.44 8.10
C ALA A 146 -10.24 -10.87 8.24
N TYR A 147 -9.40 -10.45 7.30
CA TYR A 147 -7.96 -10.71 7.33
C TYR A 147 -7.29 -10.07 8.55
N SER A 148 -7.60 -8.81 8.85
CA SER A 148 -7.06 -8.10 10.01
C SER A 148 -7.46 -8.78 11.32
N PHE A 149 -8.73 -9.18 11.44
CA PHE A 149 -9.24 -9.86 12.62
C PHE A 149 -8.55 -11.20 12.83
N PHE A 150 -8.43 -12.00 11.76
CA PHE A 150 -7.72 -13.27 11.80
C PHE A 150 -6.23 -13.10 12.11
N ALA A 151 -5.56 -12.10 11.51
CA ALA A 151 -4.14 -11.82 11.74
C ALA A 151 -3.85 -11.33 13.16
N ILE A 152 -4.79 -10.62 13.79
CA ILE A 152 -4.69 -10.19 15.19
C ILE A 152 -4.95 -11.37 16.12
N LEU A 153 -6.00 -12.16 15.89
CA LEU A 153 -6.35 -13.30 16.76
C LEU A 153 -5.34 -14.44 16.74
N ARG A 154 -4.64 -14.64 15.62
CA ARG A 154 -3.67 -15.73 15.47
C ARG A 154 -2.36 -15.48 16.23
N LYS A 155 -2.14 -14.27 16.74
CA LYS A 155 -0.91 -13.88 17.43
C LYS A 155 -1.15 -13.66 18.91
#